data_AF-A0A1Q3W880-F1
#
_entry.id   AF-A0A1Q3W880-F1
#
_cell.length_a   1.000
_cell.length_b   1.000
_cell.length_c   1.000
_cell.angle_alpha   90.00
_cell.angle_beta   90.00
_cell.angle_gamma   90.00
#
_symmetry.space_group_name_H-M   'P 1'
#
loop_
_entity.id
_entity.type
_entity.pdbx_description
1 polymer ?
#
loop_
_entity_poly.entity_id
_entity_poly.type
_entity_poly.pdbx_seq_one_letter_code
_entity_poly.pdbx_strand_id
1 'polypeptide(L)' 'MLKSDAYWSITLDVVCPHCKADIDLIDDDSVEKEDLPQPGQYIPDLNLEVECPKCNSTFLVHNTFY' A
#
# COMPACT_ATOMS: atom_id res chain seq x y z
N MET A 1 35.54 4.72 -11.63
CA MET A 1 34.27 3.97 -11.76
C MET A 1 33.24 4.69 -10.91
N LEU A 2 32.25 5.36 -11.54
CA LEU A 2 31.13 5.91 -10.79
C LEU A 2 30.23 4.74 -10.39
N LYS A 3 30.04 4.54 -9.08
CA LYS A 3 28.97 3.70 -8.57
C LYS A 3 27.69 4.53 -8.65
N SER A 4 26.70 4.02 -9.36
CA SER A 4 25.35 4.59 -9.34
C SER A 4 24.53 3.74 -8.40
N ASP A 5 24.04 4.35 -7.33
CA ASP A 5 23.08 3.72 -6.45
C ASP A 5 21.69 3.88 -7.08
N ALA A 6 20.95 2.77 -7.16
CA ALA A 6 19.56 2.76 -7.58
C ALA A 6 18.68 2.44 -6.36
N TYR A 7 17.62 3.22 -6.18
CA TYR A 7 16.65 3.04 -5.11
C TYR A 7 15.29 2.75 -5.75
N TRP A 8 14.63 1.69 -5.28
CA TRP A 8 13.26 1.39 -5.66
C TRP A 8 12.34 1.69 -4.48
N SER A 9 11.37 2.57 -4.68
CA SER A 9 10.33 2.90 -3.69
C SER A 9 8.99 2.38 -4.18
N ILE A 10 8.28 1.66 -3.32
CA ILE A 10 6.86 1.32 -3.50
C ILE A 10 6.07 2.37 -2.72
N THR A 11 5.20 3.12 -3.40
CA THR A 11 4.21 3.99 -2.77
C THR A 11 2.90 3.21 -2.66
N LEU A 12 2.40 3.00 -1.45
CA LEU A 12 1.14 2.30 -1.18
C LEU A 12 0.04 3.30 -0.82
N ASP A 13 -0.10 4.33 -1.64
CA ASP A 13 -1.13 5.34 -1.47
C ASP A 13 -2.47 4.81 -2.00
N VAL A 14 -3.46 4.73 -1.13
CA VAL A 14 -4.83 4.32 -1.50
C VAL A 14 -5.83 5.41 -1.15
N VAL A 15 -6.83 5.56 -2.00
CA VAL A 15 -7.91 6.54 -1.78
C VAL A 15 -9.11 5.81 -1.21
N CYS A 16 -9.57 6.24 -0.03
CA CYS A 16 -10.78 5.69 0.56
C CYS A 16 -11.98 5.88 -0.39
N PRO A 17 -12.71 4.82 -0.77
CA PRO A 17 -13.83 4.94 -1.70
C PRO A 17 -15.00 5.74 -1.13
N HIS A 18 -15.14 5.77 0.21
CA HIS A 18 -16.23 6.43 0.93
C HIS A 18 -16.02 7.92 1.13
N CYS A 19 -14.90 8.33 1.72
CA CYS A 19 -14.64 9.73 2.09
C CYS A 19 -13.63 10.44 1.20
N LYS A 20 -13.02 9.74 0.24
CA LYS A 20 -11.99 10.26 -0.68
C LYS A 20 -10.73 10.79 0.01
N ALA A 21 -10.48 10.37 1.25
CA ALA A 21 -9.22 10.65 1.92
C ALA A 21 -8.11 9.77 1.34
N ASP A 22 -6.94 10.36 1.15
CA ASP A 22 -5.69 9.64 0.87
C ASP A 22 -5.21 8.94 2.15
N ILE A 23 -4.78 7.69 1.99
CA ILE A 23 -4.29 6.83 3.06
C ILE A 23 -2.96 6.25 2.58
N ASP A 24 -1.90 6.48 3.35
CA ASP A 24 -0.61 5.82 3.14
C ASP A 24 -0.61 4.52 3.96
N LEU A 25 -0.63 3.37 3.28
CA LEU A 25 -0.67 2.07 3.95
C LEU A 25 0.65 1.71 4.65
N ILE A 26 1.76 2.42 4.38
CA ILE A 26 3.03 2.20 5.08
C ILE A 26 2.97 2.73 6.51
N ASP A 27 2.23 3.83 6.70
CA ASP A 27 2.07 4.53 7.97
C ASP A 27 0.76 4.16 8.69
N ASP A 28 -0.04 3.25 8.12
CA ASP A 28 -1.29 2.78 8.74
C ASP A 28 -1.03 1.61 9.70
N ASP A 29 -1.29 1.83 10.99
CA ASP A 29 -1.11 0.82 12.05
C ASP A 29 -2.06 -0.39 11.92
N SER A 30 -3.13 -0.29 11.12
CA SER A 30 -4.03 -1.42 10.85
C SER A 30 -3.47 -2.41 9.82
N VAL A 31 -2.39 -2.05 9.14
CA VAL A 31 -1.76 -2.86 8.12
C VAL A 31 -0.52 -3.54 8.72
N GLU A 32 -0.53 -4.87 8.77
CA GLU A 32 0.66 -5.60 9.16
C GLU A 32 1.72 -5.44 8.06
N LYS A 33 2.91 -4.95 8.44
CA LYS A 33 4.03 -4.73 7.49
C LYS A 33 4.47 -6.01 6.77
N GLU A 34 4.14 -7.17 7.33
CA GLU A 34 4.41 -8.50 6.77
C GLU A 34 3.51 -8.79 5.56
N ASP A 35 2.33 -8.17 5.49
CA ASP A 35 1.39 -8.28 4.36
C ASP A 35 1.74 -7.31 3.21
N LEU A 36 2.65 -6.37 3.44
CA LEU A 36 3.11 -5.43 2.43
C LEU A 36 4.19 -6.05 1.53
N PRO A 37 4.16 -5.78 0.22
CA PRO A 37 5.18 -6.26 -0.70
C PRO A 37 6.55 -5.71 -0.34
N GLN A 38 7.51 -6.59 -0.10
CA GLN A 38 8.90 -6.18 0.12
C GLN A 38 9.60 -5.78 -1.19
N PRO A 39 10.64 -4.94 -1.12
CA PRO A 39 11.48 -4.64 -2.27
C PRO A 39 12.03 -5.94 -2.89
N GLY A 40 11.69 -6.14 -4.16
CA GLY A 40 12.08 -7.28 -4.99
C GLY A 40 11.04 -8.39 -5.08
N GLN A 41 9.94 -8.30 -4.31
CA GLN A 41 8.86 -9.27 -4.36
C GLN A 41 7.72 -8.80 -5.26
N TYR A 42 7.34 -9.68 -6.18
CA TYR A 42 6.09 -9.56 -6.91
C TYR A 42 4.99 -10.27 -6.12
N ILE A 43 4.00 -9.52 -5.65
CA ILE A 43 2.79 -10.10 -5.05
C ILE A 43 1.67 -9.97 -6.07
N PRO A 44 1.31 -11.05 -6.79
CA PRO A 44 0.28 -11.01 -7.83
C PRO A 44 -1.10 -10.60 -7.30
N ASP A 45 -1.40 -10.95 -6.05
CA ASP A 45 -2.73 -10.79 -5.45
C ASP A 45 -2.62 -10.17 -4.07
N LEU A 46 -2.33 -8.86 -4.01
CA LEU A 46 -2.50 -8.12 -2.75
C LEU A 46 -4.00 -8.00 -2.49
N ASN A 47 -4.48 -8.61 -1.41
CA ASN A 47 -5.86 -8.50 -0.92
C ASN A 47 -5.79 -8.02 0.53
N LEU A 48 -5.75 -6.71 0.70
CA LEU A 48 -5.58 -6.10 2.01
C LEU A 48 -6.89 -5.44 2.44
N GLU A 49 -7.38 -5.81 3.63
CA GLU A 49 -8.50 -5.14 4.26
C GLU A 49 -7.98 -3.94 5.05
N VAL A 50 -8.47 -2.74 4.72
CA VAL A 50 -7.99 -1.48 5.29
C VAL A 50 -9.16 -0.75 5.91
N GLU A 51 -8.99 -0.28 7.14
CA GLU A 51 -9.96 0.61 7.79
C GLU A 51 -9.57 2.07 7.57
N CYS A 52 -10.46 2.88 6.99
CA CYS A 52 -10.17 4.30 6.82
C CYS A 52 -10.18 5.04 8.17
N PRO A 53 -9.08 5.70 8.59
CA PRO A 53 -9.02 6.41 9.87
C PRO A 53 -9.86 7.70 9.91
N LYS A 54 -10.40 8.15 8.76
CA LYS A 54 -11.24 9.36 8.66
C LYS A 54 -12.73 9.08 8.77
N CYS A 55 -13.20 7.94 8.28
CA CYS A 55 -14.62 7.61 8.23
C CYS A 55 -14.96 6.24 8.80
N ASN A 56 -13.98 5.52 9.37
CA ASN A 56 -14.08 4.21 9.99
C ASN A 56 -14.81 3.19 9.09
N SER A 57 -14.64 3.35 7.78
CA SER A 57 -15.20 2.45 6.78
C SER A 57 -14.11 1.51 6.33
N THR A 58 -14.41 0.22 6.35
CA THR A 58 -13.50 -0.84 5.91
C THR A 58 -13.66 -1.10 4.42
N PHE A 59 -12.56 -1.26 3.69
CA PHE A 59 -12.56 -1.56 2.26
C PHE A 59 -11.40 -2.47 1.88
N LEU A 60 -11.55 -3.17 0.76
CA LEU A 60 -10.51 -4.06 0.22
C LEU A 60 -9.66 -3.32 -0.82
N VAL A 61 -8.35 -3.43 -0.68
CA VAL A 61 -7.36 -2.98 -1.65
C VAL A 61 -6.92 -4.18 -2.47
N HIS A 62 -7.10 -4.08 -3.78
CA HIS A 62 -6.63 -5.06 -4.77
C HIS A 62 -5.53 -4.44 -5.62
N ASN A 63 -4.47 -5.22 -5.89
CA ASN A 63 -3.48 -4.80 -6.87
C ASN A 63 -4.04 -5.01 -8.29
N THR A 64 -3.93 -3.99 -9.16
CA THR A 64 -4.27 -4.12 -10.58
C THR A 64 -3.03 -3.80 -11.40
N PHE A 65 -2.28 -4.83 -11.76
CA PHE A 65 -1.22 -4.72 -12.76
C PHE A 65 -1.87 -4.81 -14.15
N TYR A 66 -1.81 -3.74 -14.94
CA TYR A 66 -2.17 -3.73 -16.36
C TYR A 66 -0.92 -3.89 -17.25
#